data_AF-A0A6A0AP63-F1
#
_entry.id   AF-A0A6A0AP63-F1
#
_cell.length_a   1.000
_cell.length_b   1.000
_cell.length_c   1.000
_cell.angle_alpha   90.00
_cell.angle_beta   90.00
_cell.angle_gamma   90.00
#
_symmetry.space_group_name_H-M   'P 1'
#
loop_
_entity.id
_entity.type
_entity.pdbx_description
1 polymer ?
#
loop_
_entity_poly.entity_id
_entity_poly.type
_entity_poly.pdbx_seq_one_letter_code
_entity_poly.pdbx_strand_id
1 'polypeptide(L)'
;MRKIFVDCGANLGIVLRRFMHELPDHDFYAFEPNATLLSSISANVEQAQHAGLVEVAPSAVWTEDGTIDLFLGHHESSTVMPGKRVPPVYDQQIDYSSPVAVPAVDFSAWLRRTATPEDHVVVKMDIEGAEYPVLRKLLADGTIDLVSVLYVEWHHDRFPAISRAEHDEVAAAVSARVDVRHWD
;
A
#
# COMPACT_ATOMS: atom_id res chain seq x y z
N MET A 1 -17.20 17.74 -1.61
CA MET A 1 -16.37 16.71 -0.96
C MET A 1 -15.71 15.92 -2.05
N ARG A 2 -14.38 16.03 -2.19
CA ARG A 2 -13.61 15.20 -3.12
C ARG A 2 -13.57 13.78 -2.56
N LYS A 3 -13.52 12.79 -3.45
CA LYS A 3 -13.41 11.38 -3.09
C LYS A 3 -12.10 10.87 -3.67
N ILE A 4 -11.26 10.28 -2.82
CA ILE A 4 -9.93 9.83 -3.18
C ILE A 4 -9.83 8.35 -2.87
N PHE A 5 -9.33 7.57 -3.82
CA PHE A 5 -8.96 6.18 -3.62
C PHE A 5 -7.45 6.04 -3.79
N VAL A 6 -6.80 5.39 -2.81
CA VAL A 6 -5.35 5.16 -2.81
C VAL A 6 -5.07 3.66 -2.77
N ASP A 7 -4.43 3.13 -3.81
CA ASP A 7 -3.99 1.74 -3.90
C ASP A 7 -2.50 1.63 -3.56
N CYS A 8 -2.20 1.31 -2.31
CA CYS A 8 -0.86 1.03 -1.83
C CYS A 8 -0.54 -0.45 -2.10
N GLY A 9 0.40 -0.70 -3.01
CA GLY A 9 0.72 -2.04 -3.51
C GLY A 9 -0.22 -2.47 -4.64
N ALA A 10 -0.21 -1.71 -5.74
CA ALA A 10 -1.15 -1.91 -6.84
C ALA A 10 -0.90 -3.21 -7.63
N ASN A 11 0.28 -3.82 -7.50
CA ASN A 11 0.64 -5.10 -8.12
C ASN A 11 0.39 -5.07 -9.65
N LEU A 12 -0.43 -5.97 -10.20
CA LEU A 12 -0.79 -5.98 -11.63
C LEU A 12 -1.80 -4.88 -12.03
N GLY A 13 -2.33 -4.10 -11.09
CA GLY A 13 -3.35 -3.08 -11.34
C GLY A 13 -4.76 -3.61 -11.59
N ILE A 14 -5.01 -4.91 -11.36
CA ILE A 14 -6.32 -5.54 -11.54
C ILE A 14 -7.35 -4.98 -10.54
N VAL A 15 -6.94 -4.84 -9.28
CA VAL A 15 -7.76 -4.28 -8.20
C VAL A 15 -8.03 -2.80 -8.44
N LEU A 16 -6.99 -2.04 -8.78
CA LEU A 16 -7.10 -0.63 -9.17
C LEU A 16 -8.16 -0.43 -10.27
N ARG A 17 -8.05 -1.17 -11.39
CA ARG A 17 -9.02 -1.10 -12.49
C ARG A 17 -10.44 -1.42 -12.05
N ARG A 18 -10.62 -2.45 -11.21
CA ARG A 18 -11.93 -2.80 -10.67
C ARG A 18 -12.54 -1.62 -9.91
N PHE A 19 -11.79 -1.01 -9.00
CA PHE A 19 -12.29 0.14 -8.25
C PHE A 19 -12.55 1.36 -9.12
N MET A 20 -11.76 1.60 -10.17
CA MET A 20 -12.04 2.67 -11.14
C MET A 20 -13.41 2.51 -11.81
N HIS A 21 -13.85 1.28 -12.08
CA HIS A 21 -15.19 1.02 -12.60
C HIS A 21 -16.29 1.16 -11.53
N GLU A 22 -16.02 0.71 -10.30
CA GLU A 22 -17.01 0.76 -9.20
C GLU A 22 -17.17 2.17 -8.61
N LEU A 23 -16.15 3.01 -8.74
CA LEU A 23 -16.05 4.33 -8.09
C LEU A 23 -15.72 5.45 -9.11
N PRO A 24 -16.58 5.68 -10.12
CA PRO A 24 -16.29 6.57 -11.25
C PRO A 24 -16.10 8.05 -10.87
N ASP A 25 -16.52 8.47 -9.67
CA ASP A 25 -16.39 9.84 -9.17
C ASP A 25 -15.15 10.06 -8.30
N HIS A 26 -14.22 9.10 -8.21
CA HIS A 26 -13.01 9.22 -7.37
C HIS A 26 -11.78 9.64 -8.18
N ASP A 27 -10.90 10.39 -7.53
CA ASP A 27 -9.51 10.51 -7.95
C ASP A 27 -8.73 9.29 -7.46
N PHE A 28 -7.85 8.74 -8.31
CA PHE A 28 -7.09 7.54 -8.03
C PHE A 28 -5.59 7.82 -7.93
N TYR A 29 -4.97 7.28 -6.89
CA TYR A 29 -3.53 7.27 -6.71
C TYR A 29 -3.08 5.84 -6.44
N ALA A 30 -2.04 5.37 -7.12
CA ALA A 30 -1.53 4.02 -6.98
C ALA A 30 -0.02 4.02 -6.80
N PHE A 31 0.48 3.14 -5.94
CA PHE A 31 1.90 2.98 -5.64
C PHE A 31 2.34 1.54 -5.90
N GLU A 32 3.38 1.36 -6.71
CA GLU A 32 3.99 0.06 -6.97
C GLU A 32 5.51 0.22 -7.19
N PRO A 33 6.36 -0.29 -6.29
CA PRO A 33 7.81 -0.19 -6.44
C PRO A 33 8.41 -1.12 -7.51
N ASN A 34 7.76 -2.24 -7.83
CA ASN A 34 8.28 -3.18 -8.79
C ASN A 34 8.07 -2.70 -10.23
N ALA A 35 9.14 -2.16 -10.82
CA ALA A 35 9.13 -1.60 -12.17
C ALA A 35 8.64 -2.59 -13.25
N THR A 36 8.77 -3.90 -13.02
CA THR A 36 8.31 -4.92 -13.98
C THR A 36 6.78 -5.00 -14.09
N LEU A 37 6.05 -4.51 -13.09
CA LEU A 37 4.58 -4.55 -13.04
C LEU A 37 3.93 -3.28 -13.62
N LEU A 38 4.69 -2.19 -13.78
CA LEU A 38 4.17 -0.89 -14.23
C LEU A 38 3.47 -0.97 -15.59
N SER A 39 3.98 -1.78 -16.52
CA SER A 39 3.34 -1.97 -17.84
C SER A 39 1.96 -2.62 -17.73
N SER A 40 1.80 -3.55 -16.79
CA SER A 40 0.51 -4.19 -16.49
C SER A 40 -0.47 -3.19 -15.87
N ILE A 41 0.01 -2.37 -14.92
CA ILE A 41 -0.80 -1.31 -14.31
C ILE A 41 -1.26 -0.31 -15.36
N SER A 42 -0.36 0.20 -16.22
CA SER A 42 -0.71 1.13 -17.28
C SER A 42 -1.79 0.56 -18.21
N ALA A 43 -1.64 -0.70 -18.64
CA ALA A 43 -2.65 -1.36 -19.48
C ALA A 43 -4.02 -1.49 -18.79
N ASN A 44 -4.04 -1.74 -17.48
CA ASN A 44 -5.27 -1.81 -16.69
C ASN A 44 -5.93 -0.43 -16.49
N VAL A 45 -5.13 0.62 -16.27
CA VAL A 45 -5.60 2.01 -16.18
C VAL A 45 -6.20 2.46 -17.52
N GLU A 46 -5.54 2.17 -18.65
CA GLU A 46 -6.06 2.49 -19.98
C GLU A 46 -7.40 1.78 -20.28
N GLN A 47 -7.49 0.49 -19.93
CA GLN A 47 -8.71 -0.30 -20.09
C GLN A 47 -9.87 0.15 -19.19
N ALA A 48 -9.57 0.77 -18.04
CA ALA A 48 -10.60 1.29 -17.16
C ALA A 48 -11.38 2.45 -17.78
N GLN A 49 -10.76 3.19 -18.71
CA GLN A 49 -11.34 4.37 -19.37
C GLN A 49 -11.90 5.41 -18.37
N HIS A 50 -11.24 5.56 -17.22
CA HIS A 50 -11.66 6.50 -16.17
C HIS A 50 -11.49 7.94 -16.63
N ALA A 51 -12.49 8.77 -16.37
CA ALA A 51 -12.50 10.17 -16.80
C ALA A 51 -11.81 11.12 -15.81
N GLY A 52 -11.65 10.70 -14.55
CA GLY A 52 -11.05 11.49 -13.48
C GLY A 52 -9.53 11.35 -13.40
N LEU A 53 -8.95 11.91 -12.34
CA LEU A 53 -7.51 11.80 -12.09
C LEU A 53 -7.11 10.36 -11.80
N VAL A 54 -6.01 9.92 -12.43
CA VAL A 54 -5.34 8.66 -12.11
C VAL A 54 -3.85 8.90 -12.13
N GLU A 55 -3.19 8.75 -10.99
CA GLU A 55 -1.74 8.85 -10.87
C GLU A 55 -1.16 7.52 -10.40
N VAL A 56 -0.12 7.04 -11.09
CA VAL A 56 0.62 5.83 -10.72
C VAL A 56 2.06 6.23 -10.44
N ALA A 57 2.50 6.02 -9.20
CA ALA A 57 3.85 6.33 -8.75
C ALA A 57 4.68 5.04 -8.65
N PRO A 58 5.84 4.96 -9.33
CA PRO A 58 6.74 3.81 -9.25
C PRO A 58 7.55 3.88 -7.96
N SER A 59 6.90 3.74 -6.81
CA SER A 59 7.51 3.98 -5.49
C SER A 59 6.93 3.06 -4.42
N ALA A 60 7.78 2.67 -3.47
CA ALA A 60 7.35 1.98 -2.26
C ALA A 60 6.68 2.96 -1.30
N VAL A 61 5.55 2.56 -0.73
CA VAL A 61 4.89 3.30 0.36
C VAL A 61 5.68 3.07 1.63
N TRP A 62 6.24 4.15 2.21
CA TRP A 62 7.18 4.05 3.33
C TRP A 62 7.04 5.22 4.31
N THR A 63 7.99 5.32 5.24
CA THR A 63 8.02 6.32 6.33
C THR A 63 8.84 7.55 6.03
N GLU A 64 9.58 7.57 4.92
CA GLU A 64 10.43 8.69 4.48
C GLU A 64 10.58 8.68 2.95
N ASP A 65 10.73 9.87 2.36
CA ASP A 65 11.06 10.02 0.94
C ASP A 65 12.53 9.61 0.72
N GLY A 66 12.81 8.89 -0.36
CA GLY A 66 14.18 8.52 -0.70
C GLY A 66 14.29 7.28 -1.56
N THR A 67 15.22 6.40 -1.19
CA THR A 67 15.46 5.13 -1.85
C THR A 67 15.48 4.04 -0.80
N ILE A 68 14.82 2.91 -1.10
CA ILE A 68 14.76 1.74 -0.23
C ILE A 68 15.06 0.48 -1.04
N ASP A 69 15.59 -0.54 -0.35
CA ASP A 69 15.82 -1.85 -0.94
C ASP A 69 14.51 -2.62 -1.05
N LEU A 70 14.12 -2.96 -2.28
CA LEU A 70 13.05 -3.91 -2.58
C LEU A 70 13.66 -5.31 -2.73
N PHE A 71 13.20 -6.24 -1.92
CA PHE A 71 13.53 -7.66 -2.03
C PHE A 71 12.50 -8.36 -2.91
N LEU A 72 12.94 -8.86 -4.06
CA LEU A 72 12.05 -9.47 -5.04
C LEU A 72 11.72 -10.91 -4.65
N GLY A 73 10.45 -11.28 -4.79
CA GLY A 73 9.99 -12.67 -4.76
C GLY A 73 9.03 -12.93 -5.91
N HIS A 74 8.06 -13.82 -5.68
CA HIS A 74 6.85 -13.86 -6.52
C HIS A 74 6.26 -12.43 -6.64
N HIS A 75 5.61 -12.11 -7.76
CA HIS A 75 5.11 -10.74 -7.99
C HIS A 75 4.10 -10.31 -6.91
N GLU A 76 3.37 -11.25 -6.32
CA GLU A 76 2.49 -11.08 -5.16
C GLU A 76 3.21 -11.25 -3.83
N SER A 77 4.52 -11.00 -3.77
CA SER A 77 5.26 -11.23 -2.53
C SER A 77 6.49 -10.36 -2.31
N SER A 78 6.84 -9.47 -3.24
CA SER A 78 8.00 -8.58 -3.05
C SER A 78 7.78 -7.66 -1.85
N THR A 79 8.84 -7.36 -1.11
CA THR A 79 8.74 -6.61 0.16
C THR A 79 9.95 -5.71 0.36
N VAL A 80 9.76 -4.61 1.10
CA VAL A 80 10.84 -3.77 1.63
C VAL A 80 11.25 -4.17 3.04
N MET A 81 10.58 -5.17 3.62
CA MET A 81 10.80 -5.64 4.98
C MET A 81 11.67 -6.89 5.01
N PRO A 82 12.61 -7.02 5.96
CA PRO A 82 13.42 -8.21 6.10
C PRO A 82 12.61 -9.37 6.71
N GLY A 83 13.00 -10.60 6.37
CA GLY A 83 12.58 -11.81 7.09
C GLY A 83 11.16 -12.30 6.80
N LYS A 84 10.54 -11.89 5.69
CA LYS A 84 9.28 -12.44 5.22
C LYS A 84 9.42 -13.93 4.95
N ARG A 85 8.52 -14.72 5.52
CA ARG A 85 8.33 -16.13 5.18
C ARG A 85 7.32 -16.22 4.05
N VAL A 86 7.72 -16.79 2.93
CA VAL A 86 6.81 -17.11 1.83
C VAL A 86 6.36 -18.57 1.97
N PRO A 87 5.06 -18.87 1.88
CA PRO A 87 4.58 -20.24 1.94
C PRO A 87 5.26 -21.13 0.88
N PRO A 88 5.57 -22.41 1.19
CA PRO A 88 6.24 -23.31 0.25
C PRO A 88 5.46 -23.63 -1.04
N VAL A 89 4.19 -23.21 -1.12
CA VAL A 89 3.35 -23.36 -2.32
C VAL A 89 3.83 -22.49 -3.48
N TYR A 90 4.55 -21.40 -3.18
CA TYR A 90 5.15 -20.53 -4.19
C TYR A 90 6.55 -21.06 -4.57
N ASP A 91 6.78 -21.16 -5.87
CA ASP A 91 8.03 -21.60 -6.48
C ASP A 91 9.18 -20.61 -6.26
N GLN A 92 8.86 -19.32 -6.12
CA GLN A 92 9.82 -18.26 -5.88
C GLN A 92 9.76 -17.73 -4.44
N GLN A 93 10.85 -17.92 -3.71
CA GLN A 93 11.09 -17.31 -2.40
C GLN A 93 11.65 -15.88 -2.57
N ILE A 94 11.70 -15.11 -1.48
CA ILE A 94 12.29 -13.76 -1.48
C ILE A 94 13.82 -13.86 -1.62
N ASP A 95 14.37 -13.16 -2.61
CA ASP A 95 15.81 -12.99 -2.76
C ASP A 95 16.29 -11.79 -1.93
N TYR A 96 16.72 -12.07 -0.69
CA TYR A 96 17.35 -11.09 0.19
C TYR A 96 18.81 -10.78 -0.17
N SER A 97 19.42 -11.53 -1.09
CA SER A 97 20.83 -11.36 -1.46
C SER A 97 21.06 -10.34 -2.58
N SER A 98 20.02 -10.04 -3.36
CA SER A 98 20.08 -9.13 -4.51
C SER A 98 18.94 -8.10 -4.47
N PRO A 99 18.90 -7.19 -3.49
CA PRO A 99 17.88 -6.15 -3.45
C PRO A 99 17.97 -5.22 -4.66
N VAL A 100 16.81 -4.67 -5.04
CA VAL A 100 16.70 -3.62 -6.05
C VAL A 100 16.39 -2.30 -5.36
N ALA A 101 17.25 -1.30 -5.53
CA ALA A 101 17.00 0.04 -5.03
C ALA A 101 15.84 0.69 -5.79
N VAL A 102 14.77 1.06 -5.07
CA VAL A 102 13.56 1.69 -5.63
C VAL A 102 13.25 3.00 -4.92
N PRO A 103 12.55 3.96 -5.57
CA PRO A 103 12.06 5.15 -4.90
C PRO A 103 11.12 4.78 -3.75
N ALA A 104 11.21 5.50 -2.65
CA ALA A 104 10.29 5.42 -1.52
C ALA A 104 9.59 6.76 -1.31
N VAL A 105 8.31 6.72 -0.93
CA VAL A 105 7.53 7.89 -0.57
C VAL A 105 7.20 7.88 0.92
N ASP A 106 7.36 9.02 1.58
CA ASP A 106 6.78 9.26 2.90
C ASP A 106 5.26 9.36 2.75
N PHE A 107 4.55 8.28 3.09
CA PHE A 107 3.10 8.22 2.90
C PHE A 107 2.34 9.24 3.76
N SER A 108 2.82 9.52 4.98
CA SER A 108 2.24 10.55 5.84
C SER A 108 2.37 11.93 5.20
N ALA A 109 3.58 12.27 4.75
CA ALA A 109 3.83 13.56 4.11
C ALA A 109 3.06 13.68 2.79
N TRP A 110 2.94 12.59 2.03
CA TRP A 110 2.12 12.55 0.82
C TRP A 110 0.63 12.80 1.14
N LEU A 111 0.05 12.11 2.13
CA LEU A 111 -1.35 12.32 2.54
C LEU A 111 -1.62 13.79 2.91
N ARG A 112 -0.73 14.43 3.69
CA ARG A 112 -0.87 15.86 4.07
C ARG A 112 -0.85 16.81 2.89
N ARG A 113 -0.12 16.49 1.82
CA ARG A 113 -0.06 17.31 0.61
C ARG A 113 -1.26 17.09 -0.30
N THR A 114 -1.81 15.87 -0.28
CA THR A 114 -2.84 15.45 -1.23
C THR A 114 -4.25 15.66 -0.71
N ALA A 115 -4.51 15.41 0.58
CA ALA A 115 -5.85 15.39 1.18
C ALA A 115 -6.04 16.43 2.28
N THR A 116 -7.29 16.84 2.49
CA THR A 116 -7.75 17.67 3.61
C THR A 116 -8.80 16.92 4.44
N PRO A 117 -9.08 17.35 5.69
CA PRO A 117 -10.11 16.70 6.52
C PRO A 117 -11.53 16.68 5.93
N GLU A 118 -11.81 17.51 4.91
CA GLU A 118 -13.11 17.55 4.21
C GLU A 118 -13.22 16.53 3.07
N ASP A 119 -12.12 15.85 2.71
CA ASP A 119 -12.11 14.81 1.68
C ASP A 119 -12.57 13.46 2.24
N HIS A 120 -13.15 12.63 1.37
CA HIS A 120 -13.39 11.23 1.69
C HIS A 120 -12.26 10.38 1.09
N VAL A 121 -11.36 9.90 1.94
CA VAL A 121 -10.15 9.16 1.52
C VAL A 121 -10.30 7.68 1.87
N VAL A 122 -10.27 6.83 0.86
CA VAL A 122 -10.22 5.38 0.98
C VAL A 122 -8.81 4.91 0.64
N VAL A 123 -8.18 4.18 1.54
CA VAL A 123 -6.86 3.57 1.32
C VAL A 123 -7.03 2.06 1.28
N LYS A 124 -6.53 1.40 0.25
CA LYS A 124 -6.22 -0.03 0.25
C LYS A 124 -4.72 -0.19 0.47
N MET A 125 -4.33 -0.97 1.47
CA MET A 125 -2.95 -1.15 1.90
C MET A 125 -2.61 -2.63 1.99
N ASP A 126 -1.83 -3.07 1.02
CA ASP A 126 -1.25 -4.40 0.93
C ASP A 126 0.16 -4.20 0.37
N ILE A 127 1.10 -3.99 1.28
CA ILE A 127 2.49 -3.58 1.01
C ILE A 127 3.48 -4.51 1.72
N GLU A 128 3.02 -5.74 1.95
CA GLU A 128 3.83 -6.91 2.29
C GLU A 128 4.74 -6.70 3.50
N GLY A 129 4.15 -6.25 4.61
CA GLY A 129 4.80 -6.04 5.91
C GLY A 129 5.08 -4.58 6.22
N ALA A 130 5.17 -3.71 5.20
CA ALA A 130 5.39 -2.29 5.41
C ALA A 130 4.18 -1.57 6.03
N GLU A 131 3.03 -2.24 6.19
CA GLU A 131 1.84 -1.67 6.84
C GLU A 131 2.17 -1.19 8.26
N TYR A 132 2.93 -1.97 9.02
CA TYR A 132 3.24 -1.68 10.42
C TYR A 132 4.04 -0.39 10.60
N PRO A 133 5.23 -0.19 9.99
CA PRO A 133 5.96 1.06 10.12
C PRO A 133 5.18 2.26 9.58
N VAL A 134 4.48 2.11 8.45
CA VAL A 134 3.66 3.19 7.87
C VAL A 134 2.52 3.57 8.81
N LEU A 135 1.69 2.63 9.25
CA LEU A 135 0.55 2.90 10.13
C LEU A 135 0.98 3.44 11.50
N ARG A 136 2.10 2.97 12.06
CA ARG A 136 2.67 3.56 13.29
C ARG A 136 3.02 5.02 13.12
N LYS A 137 3.63 5.39 11.98
CA LYS A 137 3.93 6.78 11.68
C LYS A 137 2.65 7.60 11.52
N LEU A 138 1.65 7.08 10.80
CA LEU A 138 0.37 7.77 10.63
C LEU A 138 -0.34 8.02 11.99
N LEU A 139 -0.27 7.06 12.91
CA LEU A 139 -0.75 7.20 14.27
C LEU A 139 0.05 8.23 15.07
N ALA A 140 1.38 8.15 15.01
CA ALA A 140 2.28 8.98 15.80
C ALA A 140 2.17 10.47 15.44
N ASP A 141 1.95 10.81 14.17
CA ASP A 141 1.84 12.18 13.71
C ASP A 141 0.40 12.66 13.44
N GLY A 142 -0.58 11.77 13.62
CA GLY A 142 -2.01 12.07 13.47
C GLY A 142 -2.52 12.16 12.02
N THR A 143 -1.70 11.87 11.01
CA THR A 143 -2.18 11.81 9.61
C THR A 143 -3.20 10.71 9.34
N ILE A 144 -3.28 9.70 10.20
CA ILE A 144 -4.30 8.65 10.08
C ILE A 144 -5.72 9.23 10.02
N ASP A 145 -5.95 10.40 10.63
CA ASP A 145 -7.25 11.08 10.66
C ASP A 145 -7.67 11.64 9.29
N LEU A 146 -6.75 11.70 8.31
CA LEU A 146 -7.09 12.05 6.92
C LEU A 146 -7.71 10.85 6.17
N VAL A 147 -7.59 9.63 6.71
CA VAL A 147 -8.13 8.42 6.11
C VAL A 147 -9.53 8.16 6.64
N SER A 148 -10.52 8.08 5.74
CA SER A 148 -11.91 7.76 6.11
C SER A 148 -12.13 6.25 6.25
N VAL A 149 -11.56 5.46 5.34
CA VAL A 149 -11.67 3.99 5.34
C VAL A 149 -10.31 3.40 4.96
N LEU A 150 -9.87 2.39 5.73
CA LEU A 150 -8.64 1.65 5.47
C LEU A 150 -8.99 0.18 5.21
N TYR A 151 -8.82 -0.28 3.98
CA TYR A 151 -8.70 -1.70 3.66
C TYR A 151 -7.24 -2.11 3.86
N VAL A 152 -6.97 -3.15 4.65
CA VAL A 152 -5.59 -3.57 4.95
C VAL A 152 -5.47 -5.08 5.01
N GLU A 153 -4.45 -5.62 4.37
CA GLU A 153 -4.03 -7.02 4.52
C GLU A 153 -2.91 -7.07 5.56
N TRP A 154 -3.17 -7.75 6.67
CA TRP A 154 -2.23 -7.78 7.78
C TRP A 154 -1.22 -8.91 7.63
N HIS A 155 0.00 -8.56 7.27
CA HIS A 155 1.05 -9.53 6.98
C HIS A 155 1.81 -10.11 8.20
N HIS A 156 1.37 -9.91 9.45
CA HIS A 156 2.21 -10.26 10.62
C HIS A 156 2.56 -11.75 10.71
N ASP A 157 1.68 -12.63 10.24
CA ASP A 157 1.87 -14.07 10.22
C ASP A 157 3.01 -14.51 9.30
N ARG A 158 3.31 -13.70 8.28
CA ARG A 158 4.44 -13.87 7.35
C ARG A 158 5.75 -13.33 7.92
N PHE A 159 5.74 -12.50 8.97
CA PHE A 159 6.94 -11.87 9.53
C PHE A 159 7.23 -12.32 10.98
N PRO A 160 8.21 -13.21 11.23
CA PRO A 160 8.58 -13.64 12.59
C PRO A 160 8.97 -12.50 13.54
N ALA A 161 9.44 -11.37 13.00
CA ALA A 161 9.83 -10.20 13.79
C ALA A 161 8.62 -9.43 14.34
N ILE A 162 7.43 -9.62 13.77
CA ILE A 162 6.20 -8.95 14.20
C ILE A 162 5.44 -9.90 15.10
N SER A 163 5.44 -9.61 16.39
CA SER A 163 4.73 -10.46 17.36
C SER A 163 3.22 -10.30 17.22
N ARG A 164 2.45 -11.32 17.64
CA ARG A 164 0.99 -11.23 17.71
C ARG A 164 0.52 -10.06 18.57
N ALA A 165 1.19 -9.82 19.70
CA ALA A 165 0.85 -8.72 20.62
C ALA A 165 1.09 -7.35 19.96
N GLU A 166 2.20 -7.20 19.24
CA GLU A 166 2.52 -5.99 18.48
C GLU A 166 1.50 -5.75 17.36
N HIS A 167 1.05 -6.80 16.67
CA HIS A 167 -0.04 -6.70 15.69
C HIS A 167 -1.34 -6.24 16.35
N ASP A 168 -1.77 -6.91 17.43
CA ASP A 168 -3.01 -6.59 18.12
C ASP A 168 -3.01 -5.12 18.64
N GLU A 169 -1.87 -4.64 19.13
CA GLU A 169 -1.69 -3.25 19.58
C GLU A 169 -1.88 -2.24 18.43
N VAL A 170 -1.17 -2.44 17.31
CA VAL A 170 -1.28 -1.55 16.14
C VAL A 170 -2.68 -1.60 15.56
N ALA A 171 -3.24 -2.79 15.35
CA ALA A 171 -4.58 -2.96 14.80
C ALA A 171 -5.64 -2.26 15.65
N ALA A 172 -5.59 -2.43 16.98
CA ALA A 172 -6.51 -1.76 17.89
C ALA A 172 -6.35 -0.22 17.85
N ALA A 173 -5.12 0.29 17.80
CA ALA A 173 -4.86 1.72 17.71
C ALA A 173 -5.37 2.33 16.40
N VAL A 174 -5.20 1.63 15.27
CA VAL A 174 -5.71 2.06 13.97
C VAL A 174 -7.24 2.03 13.95
N SER A 175 -7.87 0.93 14.38
CA SER A 175 -9.33 0.80 14.42
C SER A 175 -10.02 1.78 15.38
N ALA A 176 -9.28 2.34 16.35
CA ALA A 176 -9.79 3.41 17.21
C ALA A 176 -9.88 4.77 16.51
N ARG A 177 -9.25 4.93 15.34
CA ARG A 177 -9.16 6.20 14.59
C ARG A 177 -9.87 6.16 13.23
N VAL A 178 -9.85 5.02 12.55
CA VAL A 178 -10.37 4.87 11.17
C VAL A 178 -11.25 3.62 11.05
N ASP A 179 -12.21 3.63 10.12
CA ASP A 179 -12.97 2.45 9.72
C ASP A 179 -12.04 1.44 9.01
N VAL A 180 -11.58 0.43 9.74
CA VAL A 180 -10.69 -0.62 9.23
C VAL A 180 -11.51 -1.78 8.68
N ARG A 181 -11.19 -2.18 7.45
CA ARG A 181 -11.77 -3.32 6.76
C ARG A 181 -10.65 -4.28 6.37
N HIS A 182 -10.93 -5.57 6.46
CA HIS A 182 -9.98 -6.58 6.04
C HIS A 182 -9.84 -6.58 4.51
N TRP A 183 -8.61 -6.77 4.02
CA TRP A 183 -8.32 -7.06 2.62
C TRP A 183 -7.83 -8.52 2.55
N ASP A 184 -8.48 -9.32 1.71
CA ASP A 184 -8.18 -10.74 1.42
C ASP A 184 -8.12 -10.96 -0.09
#